data_AF-A0A3B8YSH0-F1
#
_entry.id   AF-A0A3B8YSH0-F1
#
_cell.length_a   1.000
_cell.length_b   1.000
_cell.length_c   1.000
_cell.angle_alpha   90.00
_cell.angle_beta   90.00
_cell.angle_gamma   90.00
#
_symmetry.space_group_name_H-M   'P 1'
#
loop_
_entity.id
_entity.type
_entity.pdbx_description
1 polymer ?
#
loop_
_entity_poly.entity_id
_entity_poly.type
_entity_poly.pdbx_seq_one_letter_code
_entity_poly.pdbx_strand_id
1 'polypeptide(L)'
;NLGSYGSQPILTSERNAGALIPSATFALCETSLRHARGEAPGEHRRRIAEISARLSRVATGNPSAWIQRPVDAEEIRVETAQNRMVNYPYTKLMTSNIAVDQSAALILCSTQAAQRFGIPDDKRVYLREAVEMNHVAYLSAREKLHDHPGMTMAAQRLLEISEVDAGNLSQIELYSCFPFAVQASAAALGIDETRPLTVTGGLTFSGGPFGSYVVHAMARMVELLRTTPGEVGLVGSVGGTFQKFAYATYSTEPGATTTPRIENVSEDFARLPERAWHENYQGQAVTESYTVHAEASGPTRATFACLTDAGERLWASSEDPDLLAAILRDEEFCGLPASIAEGRLTLL
;
A
#
# COMPACT_ATOMS: atom_id res chain seq x y z
N ASN A 1 23.77 -7.33 9.93
CA ASN A 1 24.09 -6.06 9.27
C ASN A 1 22.77 -5.44 8.78
N LEU A 2 22.07 -4.71 9.64
CA LEU A 2 20.75 -4.09 9.38
C LEU A 2 20.88 -2.79 8.53
N GLY A 3 21.84 -2.77 7.62
CA GLY A 3 22.48 -1.56 7.10
C GLY A 3 22.07 -1.12 5.70
N SER A 4 20.90 -1.48 5.19
CA SER A 4 20.43 -0.95 3.90
C SER A 4 18.91 -0.94 3.70
N TYR A 5 18.13 -0.55 4.73
CA TYR A 5 16.98 0.30 4.43
C TYR A 5 17.57 1.62 3.89
N GLY A 6 17.91 1.63 2.60
CA GLY A 6 18.47 2.80 1.93
C GLY A 6 17.60 4.00 2.27
N SER A 7 18.21 5.05 2.80
CA SER A 7 17.53 6.28 3.19
C SER A 7 16.61 6.69 2.05
N GLN A 8 15.30 6.56 2.25
CA GLN A 8 14.36 7.02 1.26
C GLN A 8 14.63 8.51 1.04
N PRO A 9 14.72 8.97 -0.21
CA PRO A 9 14.91 10.38 -0.49
C PRO A 9 13.70 11.12 0.07
N ILE A 10 13.96 12.03 1.01
CA ILE A 10 12.95 12.90 1.61
C ILE A 10 13.45 14.32 1.58
N LEU A 11 12.61 15.23 1.11
CA LEU A 11 12.90 16.65 1.09
C LEU A 11 12.80 17.27 2.49
N THR A 12 13.40 18.44 2.65
CA THR A 12 13.34 19.16 3.93
C THR A 12 11.92 19.65 4.19
N SER A 13 11.24 20.18 3.18
CA SER A 13 9.83 20.60 3.21
C SER A 13 8.87 19.45 3.54
N GLU A 14 9.02 18.29 2.90
CA GLU A 14 8.25 17.07 3.21
C GLU A 14 8.37 16.71 4.69
N ARG A 15 9.61 16.68 5.21
CA ARG A 15 9.87 16.37 6.61
C ARG A 15 9.25 17.39 7.55
N ASN A 16 9.47 18.69 7.28
CA ASN A 16 9.00 19.78 8.14
C ASN A 16 7.47 19.84 8.22
N ALA A 17 6.79 19.55 7.10
CA ALA A 17 5.34 19.48 7.05
C ALA A 17 4.77 18.21 7.72
N GLY A 18 5.59 17.19 7.98
CA GLY A 18 5.18 15.94 8.62
C GLY A 18 4.92 14.77 7.67
N ALA A 19 5.28 14.87 6.39
CA ALA A 19 5.16 13.80 5.39
C ALA A 19 6.33 12.78 5.46
N LEU A 20 6.75 12.40 6.67
CA LEU A 20 7.95 11.58 6.91
C LEU A 20 7.64 10.08 7.09
N ILE A 21 6.55 9.76 7.78
CA ILE A 21 6.26 8.38 8.20
C ILE A 21 5.29 7.70 7.23
N PRO A 22 5.35 6.36 7.07
CA PRO A 22 4.46 5.64 6.17
C PRO A 22 2.97 5.95 6.35
N SER A 23 2.47 5.98 7.59
CA SER A 23 1.04 6.28 7.82
C SER A 23 0.61 7.63 7.25
N ALA A 24 1.46 8.65 7.34
CA ALA A 24 1.19 9.96 6.77
C ALA A 24 1.25 9.94 5.24
N THR A 25 2.30 9.35 4.64
CA THR A 25 2.44 9.26 3.18
C THR A 25 1.28 8.49 2.55
N PHE A 26 0.92 7.33 3.10
CA PHE A 26 -0.20 6.54 2.59
C PHE A 26 -1.55 7.24 2.78
N ALA A 27 -1.71 8.02 3.86
CA ALA A 27 -2.93 8.81 4.08
C ALA A 27 -3.06 9.97 3.07
N LEU A 28 -1.96 10.65 2.76
CA LEU A 28 -1.92 11.66 1.70
C LEU A 28 -2.26 11.06 0.32
N CYS A 29 -1.77 9.86 0.03
CA CYS A 29 -2.12 9.18 -1.22
C CYS A 29 -3.61 8.76 -1.24
N GLU A 30 -4.16 8.30 -0.11
CA GLU A 30 -5.57 7.93 0.05
C GLU A 30 -6.51 9.14 -0.13
N THR A 31 -6.24 10.25 0.56
CA THR A 31 -7.03 11.48 0.41
C THR A 31 -6.98 12.01 -1.03
N SER A 32 -5.83 11.89 -1.70
CA SER A 32 -5.69 12.24 -3.11
C SER A 32 -6.50 11.29 -4.02
N LEU A 33 -6.53 9.99 -3.71
CA LEU A 33 -7.29 8.99 -4.47
C LEU A 33 -8.79 9.26 -4.36
N ARG A 34 -9.26 9.48 -3.13
CA ARG A 34 -10.64 9.87 -2.84
C ARG A 34 -11.06 11.09 -3.66
N HIS A 35 -10.25 12.16 -3.61
CA HIS A 35 -10.54 13.39 -4.32
C HIS A 35 -10.61 13.16 -5.83
N ALA A 36 -9.66 12.39 -6.39
CA ALA A 36 -9.67 12.03 -7.81
C ALA A 36 -10.89 11.20 -8.24
N ARG A 37 -11.49 10.43 -7.31
CA ARG A 37 -12.74 9.68 -7.53
C ARG A 37 -14.00 10.53 -7.33
N GLY A 38 -13.87 11.77 -6.85
CA GLY A 38 -15.02 12.62 -6.49
C GLY A 38 -15.84 12.05 -5.32
N GLU A 39 -15.23 11.21 -4.47
CA GLU A 39 -15.91 10.58 -3.34
C GLU A 39 -16.02 11.56 -2.15
N ALA A 40 -17.21 11.62 -1.55
CA ALA A 40 -17.39 12.31 -0.28
C ALA A 40 -16.51 11.67 0.82
N PRO A 41 -15.88 12.44 1.72
CA PRO A 41 -14.92 11.87 2.68
C PRO A 41 -15.50 10.77 3.59
N GLY A 42 -16.73 10.95 4.09
CA GLY A 42 -17.40 9.92 4.89
C GLY A 42 -17.68 8.62 4.12
N GLU A 43 -18.12 8.72 2.85
CA GLU A 43 -18.36 7.55 2.00
C GLU A 43 -17.08 6.78 1.69
N HIS A 44 -16.00 7.53 1.44
CA HIS A 44 -14.69 6.94 1.23
C HIS A 44 -14.17 6.22 2.47
N ARG A 45 -14.31 6.83 3.66
CA ARG A 45 -13.95 6.19 4.93
C ARG A 45 -14.73 4.90 5.18
N ARG A 46 -16.02 4.87 4.81
CA ARG A 46 -16.82 3.64 4.84
C ARG A 46 -16.25 2.58 3.89
N ARG A 47 -15.92 2.95 2.66
CA ARG A 47 -15.36 2.04 1.64
C ARG A 47 -14.04 1.42 2.07
N ILE A 48 -13.09 2.21 2.59
CA ILE A 48 -11.80 1.68 3.05
C ILE A 48 -11.95 0.82 4.32
N ALA A 49 -12.95 1.09 5.16
CA ALA A 49 -13.28 0.22 6.28
C ALA A 49 -13.85 -1.13 5.83
N GLU A 50 -14.65 -1.15 4.76
CA GLU A 50 -15.16 -2.39 4.15
C GLU A 50 -14.05 -3.25 3.54
N ILE A 51 -13.01 -2.63 2.96
CA ILE A 51 -11.80 -3.33 2.52
C ILE A 51 -11.16 -4.03 3.73
N SER A 52 -10.85 -3.30 4.80
CA SER A 52 -10.26 -3.89 6.01
C SER A 52 -11.15 -4.97 6.64
N ALA A 53 -12.48 -4.80 6.62
CA ALA A 53 -13.41 -5.81 7.11
C ALA A 53 -13.33 -7.12 6.30
N ARG A 54 -13.19 -7.03 4.96
CA ARG A 54 -12.94 -8.21 4.10
C ARG A 54 -11.63 -8.90 4.46
N LEU A 55 -10.55 -8.14 4.70
CA LEU A 55 -9.26 -8.70 5.12
C LEU A 55 -9.40 -9.45 6.46
N SER A 56 -10.12 -8.88 7.43
CA SER A 56 -10.37 -9.52 8.74
C SER A 56 -11.11 -10.86 8.63
N ARG A 57 -12.07 -10.97 7.70
CA ARG A 57 -12.80 -12.21 7.45
C ARG A 57 -11.92 -13.29 6.84
N VAL A 58 -10.96 -12.93 5.98
CA VAL A 58 -10.00 -13.92 5.48
C VAL A 58 -9.06 -14.38 6.60
N ALA A 59 -8.66 -13.47 7.50
CA ALA A 59 -7.79 -13.78 8.62
C ALA A 59 -8.36 -14.89 9.54
N THR A 60 -9.68 -14.99 9.67
CA THR A 60 -10.33 -16.04 10.49
C THR A 60 -10.07 -17.45 9.96
N GLY A 61 -9.83 -17.58 8.64
CA GLY A 61 -9.49 -18.85 7.98
C GLY A 61 -7.99 -19.11 7.89
N ASN A 62 -7.14 -18.18 8.32
CA ASN A 62 -5.69 -18.34 8.34
C ASN A 62 -5.24 -18.80 9.73
N PRO A 63 -4.77 -20.05 9.92
CA PRO A 63 -4.37 -20.57 11.21
C PRO A 63 -3.18 -19.81 11.83
N SER A 64 -2.41 -19.09 11.02
CA SER A 64 -1.26 -18.31 11.45
C SER A 64 -1.56 -16.82 11.69
N ALA A 65 -2.80 -16.37 11.44
CA ALA A 65 -3.16 -14.97 11.65
C ALA A 65 -3.15 -14.59 13.14
N TRP A 66 -2.65 -13.38 13.43
CA TRP A 66 -2.56 -12.86 14.80
C TRP A 66 -3.94 -12.51 15.38
N ILE A 67 -4.82 -11.94 14.56
CA ILE A 67 -6.19 -11.58 14.90
C ILE A 67 -7.13 -12.42 14.06
N GLN A 68 -7.71 -13.45 14.65
CA GLN A 68 -8.65 -14.38 14.00
C GLN A 68 -10.13 -14.04 14.29
N ARG A 69 -10.40 -12.81 14.73
CA ARG A 69 -11.76 -12.31 14.94
C ARG A 69 -12.18 -11.49 13.71
N PRO A 70 -13.34 -11.78 13.10
CA PRO A 70 -13.88 -10.90 12.07
C PRO A 70 -14.28 -9.56 12.69
N VAL A 71 -14.02 -8.47 12.00
CA VAL A 71 -14.35 -7.12 12.44
C VAL A 71 -15.23 -6.44 11.40
N ASP A 72 -16.34 -5.86 11.85
CA ASP A 72 -17.27 -5.17 10.96
C ASP A 72 -16.73 -3.82 10.51
N ALA A 73 -17.13 -3.39 9.31
CA ALA A 73 -16.67 -2.13 8.72
C ALA A 73 -16.97 -0.93 9.63
N GLU A 74 -18.11 -0.92 10.32
CA GLU A 74 -18.46 0.15 11.24
C GLU A 74 -17.54 0.17 12.48
N GLU A 75 -17.19 -0.99 13.03
CA GLU A 75 -16.23 -1.08 14.15
C GLU A 75 -14.83 -0.60 13.71
N ILE A 76 -14.42 -0.91 12.48
CA ILE A 76 -13.16 -0.43 11.91
C ILE A 76 -13.19 1.08 11.68
N ARG A 77 -14.31 1.63 11.20
CA ARG A 77 -14.45 3.04 10.84
C ARG A 77 -14.53 3.97 12.05
N VAL A 78 -15.23 3.52 13.10
CA VAL A 78 -15.52 4.33 14.29
C VAL A 78 -14.32 4.41 15.21
N GLU A 79 -13.95 5.64 15.55
CA GLU A 79 -12.89 5.91 16.51
C GLU A 79 -13.33 5.51 17.92
N THR A 80 -12.48 4.73 18.61
CA THR A 80 -12.65 4.37 20.02
C THR A 80 -11.28 4.40 20.71
N ALA A 81 -11.23 4.23 22.03
CA ALA A 81 -9.95 4.12 22.75
C ALA A 81 -9.09 2.94 22.24
N GLN A 82 -9.71 1.86 21.79
CA GLN A 82 -9.03 0.67 21.26
C GLN A 82 -8.76 0.75 19.74
N ASN A 83 -9.51 1.58 19.02
CA ASN A 83 -9.40 1.84 17.59
C ASN A 83 -9.24 3.34 17.30
N ARG A 84 -8.26 3.97 17.93
CA ARG A 84 -8.01 5.42 17.81
C ARG A 84 -7.69 5.83 16.37
N MET A 85 -7.90 7.10 16.03
CA MET A 85 -7.33 7.69 14.82
C MET A 85 -5.80 7.62 14.87
N VAL A 86 -5.15 7.30 13.75
CA VAL A 86 -3.69 7.29 13.60
C VAL A 86 -3.26 8.45 12.71
N ASN A 87 -3.73 8.41 11.47
CA ASN A 87 -3.61 9.48 10.50
C ASN A 87 -4.91 9.50 9.74
N TYR A 88 -5.67 10.60 9.76
CA TYR A 88 -6.89 10.68 8.94
C TYR A 88 -6.56 10.33 7.48
N PRO A 89 -7.25 9.37 6.84
CA PRO A 89 -8.56 8.79 7.22
C PRO A 89 -8.51 7.46 8.03
N TYR A 90 -7.33 7.02 8.44
CA TYR A 90 -7.08 5.71 9.05
C TYR A 90 -7.19 5.71 10.58
N THR A 91 -8.11 4.86 11.06
CA THR A 91 -8.10 4.34 12.43
C THR A 91 -7.06 3.21 12.56
N LYS A 92 -6.76 2.82 13.80
CA LYS A 92 -5.77 1.76 14.10
C LYS A 92 -6.04 0.45 13.34
N LEU A 93 -7.30 0.02 13.20
CA LEU A 93 -7.69 -1.21 12.48
C LEU A 93 -7.62 -1.07 10.94
N MET A 94 -7.16 0.07 10.42
CA MET A 94 -6.76 0.26 9.03
C MET A 94 -5.24 0.34 8.86
N THR A 95 -4.47 0.10 9.92
CA THR A 95 -3.00 0.18 9.91
C THR A 95 -2.37 -1.19 10.15
N SER A 96 -1.15 -1.39 9.64
CA SER A 96 -0.41 -2.64 9.81
C SER A 96 -0.16 -2.97 11.29
N ASN A 97 -0.27 -4.25 11.65
CA ASN A 97 0.11 -4.76 12.96
C ASN A 97 1.53 -5.33 12.92
N ILE A 98 2.51 -4.48 13.19
CA ILE A 98 3.94 -4.84 13.15
C ILE A 98 4.48 -5.42 14.47
N ALA A 99 3.72 -5.27 15.56
CA ALA A 99 4.12 -5.68 16.91
C ALA A 99 3.67 -7.13 17.18
N VAL A 100 4.22 -8.07 16.41
CA VAL A 100 3.89 -9.50 16.47
C VAL A 100 5.16 -10.35 16.45
N ASP A 101 5.14 -11.48 17.15
CA ASP A 101 6.22 -12.47 17.16
C ASP A 101 5.81 -13.64 16.26
N GLN A 102 6.16 -13.55 14.98
CA GLN A 102 5.86 -14.58 13.98
C GLN A 102 7.11 -14.87 13.13
N SER A 103 7.21 -16.09 12.61
CA SER A 103 8.24 -16.45 11.63
C SER A 103 7.64 -17.26 10.48
N ALA A 104 8.27 -17.14 9.30
CA ALA A 104 7.97 -17.94 8.13
C ALA A 104 9.27 -18.25 7.40
N ALA A 105 9.31 -19.39 6.72
CA ALA A 105 10.45 -19.81 5.93
C ALA A 105 9.96 -20.48 4.64
N LEU A 106 10.73 -20.28 3.57
CA LEU A 106 10.55 -20.94 2.29
C LEU A 106 11.79 -21.76 2.01
N ILE A 107 11.61 -23.00 1.56
CA ILE A 107 12.70 -23.85 1.09
C ILE A 107 12.67 -23.82 -0.43
N LEU A 108 13.66 -23.17 -1.03
CA LEU A 108 13.82 -23.10 -2.48
C LEU A 108 14.87 -24.12 -2.91
N CYS A 109 14.58 -24.86 -3.97
CA CYS A 109 15.52 -25.80 -4.58
C CYS A 109 15.20 -25.99 -6.06
N SER A 110 16.16 -26.53 -6.82
CA SER A 110 15.88 -26.94 -8.20
C SER A 110 15.03 -28.20 -8.24
N THR A 111 14.32 -28.43 -9.35
CA THR A 111 13.59 -29.69 -9.59
C THR A 111 14.50 -30.91 -9.44
N GLN A 112 15.76 -30.82 -9.89
CA GLN A 112 16.75 -31.89 -9.73
C GLN A 112 17.06 -32.18 -8.25
N ALA A 113 17.21 -31.15 -7.42
CA ALA A 113 17.42 -31.32 -5.99
C ALA A 113 16.18 -31.93 -5.31
N ALA A 114 14.98 -31.46 -5.65
CA ALA A 114 13.73 -32.00 -5.14
C ALA A 114 13.59 -33.51 -5.47
N GLN A 115 13.93 -33.92 -6.69
CA GLN A 115 13.97 -35.33 -7.09
C GLN A 115 15.03 -36.12 -6.31
N ARG A 116 16.26 -35.59 -6.20
CA ARG A 116 17.37 -36.24 -5.47
C ARG A 116 17.02 -36.54 -4.01
N PHE A 117 16.29 -35.63 -3.36
CA PHE A 117 15.86 -35.79 -1.96
C PHE A 117 14.47 -36.41 -1.80
N GLY A 118 13.83 -36.88 -2.88
CA GLY A 118 12.55 -37.58 -2.82
C GLY A 118 11.37 -36.71 -2.38
N ILE A 119 11.40 -35.40 -2.64
CA ILE A 119 10.31 -34.49 -2.30
C ILE A 119 9.10 -34.80 -3.20
N PRO A 120 7.91 -35.17 -2.68
CA PRO A 120 6.74 -35.49 -3.51
C PRO A 120 6.31 -34.34 -4.42
N ASP A 121 5.78 -34.66 -5.62
CA ASP A 121 5.37 -33.63 -6.61
C ASP A 121 4.23 -32.74 -6.08
N ASP A 122 3.29 -33.29 -5.30
CA ASP A 122 2.19 -32.57 -4.64
C ASP A 122 2.66 -31.57 -3.56
N LYS A 123 3.94 -31.61 -3.17
CA LYS A 123 4.55 -30.63 -2.27
C LYS A 123 5.29 -29.52 -3.01
N ARG A 124 5.42 -29.58 -4.33
CA ARG A 124 6.19 -28.60 -5.10
C ARG A 124 5.27 -27.51 -5.61
N VAL A 125 5.69 -26.27 -5.42
CA VAL A 125 5.06 -25.07 -5.99
C VAL A 125 6.17 -24.27 -6.64
N TYR A 126 5.93 -23.84 -7.86
CA TYR A 126 6.87 -23.15 -8.72
C TYR A 126 6.56 -21.66 -8.68
N LEU A 127 7.60 -20.85 -8.47
CA LEU A 127 7.60 -19.47 -8.92
C LEU A 127 7.59 -19.50 -10.45
N ARG A 128 6.56 -18.92 -11.07
CA ARG A 128 6.41 -18.92 -12.52
C ARG A 128 7.06 -17.70 -13.14
N GLU A 129 6.59 -16.52 -12.80
CA GLU A 129 7.13 -15.26 -13.32
C GLU A 129 7.14 -14.20 -12.22
N ALA A 130 8.06 -13.24 -12.29
CA ALA A 130 8.09 -12.10 -11.40
C ALA A 130 8.51 -10.82 -12.11
N VAL A 131 8.00 -9.68 -11.64
CA VAL A 131 8.40 -8.37 -12.10
C VAL A 131 8.60 -7.45 -10.90
N GLU A 132 9.67 -6.66 -10.93
CA GLU A 132 9.99 -5.67 -9.90
C GLU A 132 10.15 -4.25 -10.45
N MET A 133 9.84 -3.27 -9.61
CA MET A 133 10.12 -1.85 -9.79
C MET A 133 10.73 -1.35 -8.48
N ASN A 134 12.01 -0.98 -8.52
CA ASN A 134 12.84 -0.67 -7.36
C ASN A 134 13.43 0.75 -7.40
N HIS A 135 13.16 1.52 -8.45
CA HIS A 135 13.58 2.92 -8.54
C HIS A 135 12.74 3.80 -7.62
N VAL A 136 13.39 4.73 -6.95
CA VAL A 136 12.77 5.55 -5.92
C VAL A 136 12.87 7.03 -6.30
N ALA A 137 11.73 7.71 -6.31
CA ALA A 137 11.62 9.16 -6.49
C ALA A 137 11.10 9.84 -5.21
N TYR A 138 11.30 11.16 -5.11
CA TYR A 138 10.70 11.96 -4.04
C TYR A 138 9.17 11.88 -4.11
N LEU A 139 8.49 12.00 -2.97
CA LEU A 139 7.03 12.08 -2.96
C LEU A 139 6.56 13.31 -3.74
N SER A 140 7.31 14.40 -3.61
CA SER A 140 7.11 15.66 -4.34
C SER A 140 7.21 15.53 -5.86
N ALA A 141 8.03 14.61 -6.35
CA ALA A 141 8.26 14.40 -7.76
C ALA A 141 7.13 13.63 -8.47
N ARG A 142 6.19 13.02 -7.72
CA ARG A 142 5.09 12.27 -8.33
C ARG A 142 4.15 13.18 -9.11
N GLU A 143 3.77 12.80 -10.32
CA GLU A 143 2.76 13.54 -11.06
C GLU A 143 1.43 13.59 -10.28
N LYS A 144 0.99 12.47 -9.72
CA LYS A 144 -0.18 12.38 -8.84
C LYS A 144 0.21 11.64 -7.56
N LEU A 145 -0.27 12.07 -6.40
CA LEU A 145 0.06 11.38 -5.14
C LEU A 145 -0.55 9.97 -5.06
N HIS A 146 -1.78 9.81 -5.57
CA HIS A 146 -2.54 8.56 -5.52
C HIS A 146 -2.19 7.53 -6.61
N ASP A 147 -1.34 7.89 -7.57
CA ASP A 147 -0.97 7.03 -8.68
C ASP A 147 0.55 6.85 -8.72
N HIS A 148 0.99 5.61 -8.88
CA HIS A 148 2.41 5.30 -9.03
C HIS A 148 2.62 4.47 -10.30
N PRO A 149 3.04 5.10 -11.41
CA PRO A 149 3.20 4.42 -12.70
C PRO A 149 4.07 3.15 -12.61
N GLY A 150 5.13 3.18 -11.81
CA GLY A 150 5.97 2.00 -11.57
C GLY A 150 5.24 0.77 -11.02
N MET A 151 4.18 0.94 -10.21
CA MET A 151 3.33 -0.17 -9.77
C MET A 151 2.54 -0.75 -10.93
N THR A 152 1.91 0.12 -11.73
CA THR A 152 1.14 -0.27 -12.92
C THR A 152 2.02 -0.97 -13.94
N MET A 153 3.22 -0.45 -14.21
CA MET A 153 4.20 -1.07 -15.11
C MET A 153 4.58 -2.48 -14.64
N ALA A 154 4.88 -2.65 -13.35
CA ALA A 154 5.23 -3.96 -12.81
C ALA A 154 4.07 -4.96 -12.87
N ALA A 155 2.86 -4.52 -12.50
CA ALA A 155 1.64 -5.35 -12.52
C ALA A 155 1.27 -5.78 -13.95
N GLN A 156 1.18 -4.84 -14.88
CA GLN A 156 0.82 -5.10 -16.28
C GLN A 156 1.88 -5.97 -16.97
N ARG A 157 3.17 -5.69 -16.72
CA ARG A 157 4.24 -6.50 -17.28
C ARG A 157 4.22 -7.92 -16.75
N LEU A 158 3.87 -8.14 -15.48
CA LEU A 158 3.70 -9.49 -14.94
C LEU A 158 2.58 -10.24 -15.66
N LEU A 159 1.42 -9.61 -15.83
CA LEU A 159 0.28 -10.23 -16.53
C LEU A 159 0.66 -10.60 -17.97
N GLU A 160 1.37 -9.71 -18.66
CA GLU A 160 1.88 -9.95 -20.01
C GLU A 160 2.82 -11.15 -20.07
N ILE A 161 3.87 -11.19 -19.25
CA ILE A 161 4.85 -12.28 -19.33
C ILE A 161 4.28 -13.59 -18.79
N SER A 162 3.39 -13.55 -17.79
CA SER A 162 2.77 -14.77 -17.26
C SER A 162 1.71 -15.37 -18.17
N GLU A 163 1.25 -14.62 -19.19
CA GLU A 163 0.13 -14.97 -20.05
C GLU A 163 -1.14 -15.28 -19.22
N VAL A 164 -1.30 -14.61 -18.08
CA VAL A 164 -2.42 -14.78 -17.16
C VAL A 164 -3.35 -13.59 -17.29
N ASP A 165 -4.62 -13.87 -17.57
CA ASP A 165 -5.68 -12.89 -17.40
C ASP A 165 -5.89 -12.62 -15.90
N ALA A 166 -5.91 -11.35 -15.51
CA ALA A 166 -6.14 -10.92 -14.14
C ALA A 166 -7.49 -11.42 -13.57
N GLY A 167 -8.49 -11.64 -14.44
CA GLY A 167 -9.76 -12.26 -14.08
C GLY A 167 -9.62 -13.73 -13.64
N ASN A 168 -8.61 -14.44 -14.13
CA ASN A 168 -8.38 -15.88 -13.87
C ASN A 168 -7.45 -16.16 -12.69
N LEU A 169 -6.94 -15.12 -12.02
CA LEU A 169 -6.18 -15.29 -10.77
C LEU A 169 -7.11 -15.85 -9.69
N SER A 170 -6.84 -17.04 -9.18
CA SER A 170 -7.71 -17.71 -8.21
C SER A 170 -7.37 -17.35 -6.76
N GLN A 171 -6.07 -17.20 -6.47
CA GLN A 171 -5.54 -16.84 -5.16
C GLN A 171 -4.75 -15.54 -5.28
N ILE A 172 -5.12 -14.52 -4.52
CA ILE A 172 -4.49 -13.20 -4.60
C ILE A 172 -4.04 -12.76 -3.22
N GLU A 173 -2.81 -12.26 -3.14
CA GLU A 173 -2.26 -11.62 -1.96
C GLU A 173 -1.70 -10.25 -2.32
N LEU A 174 -2.47 -9.19 -2.06
CA LEU A 174 -2.02 -7.82 -2.22
C LEU A 174 -1.45 -7.28 -0.91
N TYR A 175 -0.32 -6.59 -1.02
CA TYR A 175 0.27 -5.91 0.13
C TYR A 175 -0.69 -4.87 0.71
N SER A 176 -0.85 -4.89 2.04
CA SER A 176 -2.01 -4.30 2.71
C SER A 176 -1.66 -3.57 4.02
N CYS A 177 -0.55 -2.81 4.04
CA CYS A 177 -0.17 -2.02 5.22
C CYS A 177 -1.21 -0.96 5.58
N PHE A 178 -1.89 -0.44 4.55
CA PHE A 178 -3.01 0.49 4.62
C PHE A 178 -3.97 0.18 3.45
N PRO A 179 -5.27 0.53 3.55
CA PRO A 179 -6.24 0.33 2.46
C PRO A 179 -5.79 0.88 1.10
N PHE A 180 -5.12 2.04 1.04
CA PHE A 180 -4.59 2.60 -0.20
C PHE A 180 -3.71 1.62 -0.98
N ALA A 181 -2.86 0.85 -0.30
CA ALA A 181 -1.97 -0.12 -0.96
C ALA A 181 -2.77 -1.19 -1.72
N VAL A 182 -3.86 -1.66 -1.12
CA VAL A 182 -4.75 -2.66 -1.69
C VAL A 182 -5.49 -2.08 -2.90
N GLN A 183 -6.04 -0.88 -2.77
CA GLN A 183 -6.77 -0.21 -3.84
C GLN A 183 -5.88 0.08 -5.05
N ALA A 184 -4.69 0.64 -4.81
CA ALA A 184 -3.76 0.97 -5.89
C ALA A 184 -3.24 -0.29 -6.60
N SER A 185 -2.97 -1.36 -5.84
CA SER A 185 -2.53 -2.63 -6.41
C SER A 185 -3.64 -3.34 -7.20
N ALA A 186 -4.88 -3.32 -6.71
CA ALA A 186 -6.03 -3.83 -7.45
C ALA A 186 -6.27 -3.06 -8.75
N ALA A 187 -6.17 -1.72 -8.70
CA ALA A 187 -6.27 -0.87 -9.89
C ALA A 187 -5.14 -1.15 -10.90
N ALA A 188 -3.90 -1.31 -10.44
CA ALA A 188 -2.74 -1.63 -11.29
C ALA A 188 -2.90 -2.97 -12.02
N LEU A 189 -3.50 -3.96 -11.35
CA LEU A 189 -3.82 -5.28 -11.91
C LEU A 189 -5.12 -5.28 -12.75
N GLY A 190 -5.91 -4.21 -12.73
CA GLY A 190 -7.20 -4.16 -13.41
C GLY A 190 -8.27 -5.07 -12.80
N ILE A 191 -8.23 -5.30 -11.50
CA ILE A 191 -9.17 -6.18 -10.79
C ILE A 191 -10.05 -5.39 -9.80
N ASP A 192 -11.25 -5.91 -9.58
CA ASP A 192 -12.24 -5.27 -8.70
C ASP A 192 -11.85 -5.33 -7.21
N GLU A 193 -12.12 -4.27 -6.45
CA GLU A 193 -11.73 -4.16 -5.03
C GLU A 193 -12.59 -5.01 -4.06
N THR A 194 -13.72 -5.56 -4.54
CA THR A 194 -14.65 -6.35 -3.74
C THR A 194 -14.34 -7.85 -3.74
N ARG A 195 -13.49 -8.32 -4.67
CA ARG A 195 -13.04 -9.71 -4.71
C ARG A 195 -12.15 -10.06 -3.50
N PRO A 196 -11.89 -11.36 -3.24
CA PRO A 196 -10.86 -11.76 -2.29
C PRO A 196 -9.46 -11.31 -2.76
N LEU A 197 -8.87 -10.33 -2.07
CA LEU A 197 -7.57 -9.72 -2.42
C LEU A 197 -6.42 -10.12 -1.47
N THR A 198 -6.68 -11.05 -0.56
CA THR A 198 -5.68 -11.59 0.37
C THR A 198 -5.94 -13.07 0.61
N VAL A 199 -4.87 -13.82 0.86
CA VAL A 199 -4.91 -15.20 1.34
C VAL A 199 -4.53 -15.32 2.82
N THR A 200 -3.91 -14.28 3.38
CA THR A 200 -3.45 -14.23 4.78
C THR A 200 -4.43 -13.52 5.71
N GLY A 201 -5.22 -12.57 5.17
CA GLY A 201 -6.00 -11.63 5.97
C GLY A 201 -5.35 -10.26 6.16
N GLY A 202 -4.26 -9.97 5.46
CA GLY A 202 -3.63 -8.65 5.41
C GLY A 202 -2.76 -8.29 6.63
N LEU A 203 -1.94 -7.24 6.53
CA LEU A 203 -0.95 -6.88 7.57
C LEU A 203 -1.59 -6.51 8.92
N THR A 204 -2.82 -5.98 8.93
CA THR A 204 -3.51 -5.63 10.17
C THR A 204 -3.89 -6.88 10.97
N PHE A 205 -4.46 -7.90 10.30
CA PHE A 205 -5.07 -9.04 10.99
C PHE A 205 -4.18 -10.28 10.98
N SER A 206 -3.50 -10.57 9.86
CA SER A 206 -2.52 -11.66 9.81
C SER A 206 -1.32 -11.38 10.73
N GLY A 207 -0.98 -10.10 10.95
CA GLY A 207 0.30 -9.70 11.52
C GLY A 207 1.38 -9.64 10.44
N GLY A 208 2.28 -8.67 10.56
CA GLY A 208 3.36 -8.46 9.58
C GLY A 208 4.61 -7.91 10.27
N PRO A 209 5.55 -8.76 10.71
CA PRO A 209 6.76 -8.32 11.40
C PRO A 209 7.67 -7.49 10.48
N PHE A 210 7.45 -6.18 10.44
CA PHE A 210 8.17 -5.25 9.57
C PHE A 210 8.23 -5.74 8.11
N GLY A 211 9.44 -5.96 7.59
CA GLY A 211 9.67 -6.38 6.21
C GLY A 211 9.37 -7.85 5.92
N SER A 212 9.02 -8.69 6.90
CA SER A 212 8.85 -10.13 6.67
C SER A 212 7.48 -10.53 6.15
N TYR A 213 6.47 -9.66 6.18
CA TYR A 213 5.08 -10.00 5.84
C TYR A 213 4.94 -10.80 4.53
N VAL A 214 5.65 -10.38 3.47
CA VAL A 214 5.54 -11.01 2.15
C VAL A 214 6.02 -12.48 2.18
N VAL A 215 6.94 -12.84 3.07
CA VAL A 215 7.35 -14.23 3.26
C VAL A 215 6.22 -15.08 3.85
N HIS A 216 5.45 -14.53 4.80
CA HIS A 216 4.26 -15.20 5.35
C HIS A 216 3.18 -15.37 4.28
N ALA A 217 2.97 -14.34 3.46
CA ALA A 217 2.09 -14.37 2.29
C ALA A 217 2.48 -15.48 1.30
N MET A 218 3.76 -15.56 0.92
CA MET A 218 4.26 -16.61 0.04
C MET A 218 4.08 -18.00 0.66
N ALA A 219 4.36 -18.18 1.95
CA ALA A 219 4.17 -19.46 2.63
C ALA A 219 2.68 -19.89 2.60
N ARG A 220 1.76 -18.95 2.90
CA ARG A 220 0.32 -19.21 2.84
C ARG A 220 -0.16 -19.50 1.42
N MET A 221 0.35 -18.78 0.43
CA MET A 221 0.06 -19.02 -0.99
C MET A 221 0.46 -20.44 -1.42
N VAL A 222 1.67 -20.88 -1.02
CA VAL A 222 2.16 -22.24 -1.29
C VAL A 222 1.27 -23.32 -0.66
N GLU A 223 0.81 -23.11 0.58
CA GLU A 223 -0.12 -24.04 1.23
C GLU A 223 -1.43 -24.18 0.46
N LEU A 224 -2.01 -23.06 0.03
CA LEU A 224 -3.30 -23.05 -0.68
C LEU A 224 -3.20 -23.66 -2.08
N LEU A 225 -2.18 -23.31 -2.85
CA LEU A 225 -2.01 -23.85 -4.21
C LEU A 225 -1.82 -25.38 -4.22
N ARG A 226 -1.21 -25.95 -3.18
CA ARG A 226 -1.13 -27.42 -3.03
C ARG A 226 -2.50 -28.09 -2.87
N THR A 227 -3.52 -27.36 -2.39
CA THR A 227 -4.90 -27.86 -2.27
C THR A 227 -5.72 -27.64 -3.54
N THR A 228 -5.21 -26.86 -4.48
CA THR A 228 -5.86 -26.48 -5.74
C THR A 228 -4.89 -26.62 -6.93
N PRO A 229 -4.44 -27.85 -7.26
CA PRO A 229 -3.41 -28.03 -8.28
C PRO A 229 -3.82 -27.46 -9.65
N GLY A 230 -2.88 -26.81 -10.33
CA GLY A 230 -3.07 -26.17 -11.63
C GLY A 230 -3.53 -24.72 -11.56
N GLU A 231 -4.05 -24.27 -10.41
CA GLU A 231 -4.39 -22.87 -10.22
C GLU A 231 -3.16 -21.96 -10.18
N VAL A 232 -3.36 -20.68 -10.51
CA VAL A 232 -2.33 -19.65 -10.47
C VAL A 232 -2.64 -18.63 -9.38
N GLY A 233 -1.71 -18.53 -8.43
CA GLY A 233 -1.74 -17.54 -7.37
C GLY A 233 -0.83 -16.34 -7.68
N LEU A 234 -1.17 -15.17 -7.15
CA LEU A 234 -0.37 -13.95 -7.26
C LEU A 234 -0.05 -13.38 -5.88
N VAL A 235 1.22 -13.00 -5.68
CA VAL A 235 1.67 -12.24 -4.50
C VAL A 235 2.24 -10.90 -4.97
N GLY A 236 1.69 -9.82 -4.45
CA GLY A 236 2.18 -8.45 -4.60
C GLY A 236 2.88 -7.96 -3.34
N SER A 237 3.87 -7.09 -3.51
CA SER A 237 4.63 -6.48 -2.43
C SER A 237 4.78 -4.98 -2.64
N VAL A 238 4.83 -4.24 -1.53
CA VAL A 238 5.16 -2.82 -1.49
C VAL A 238 6.33 -2.62 -0.54
N GLY A 239 7.34 -1.87 -0.97
CA GLY A 239 8.48 -1.48 -0.17
C GLY A 239 8.50 0.02 0.17
N GLY A 240 8.91 0.33 1.39
CA GLY A 240 9.04 1.71 1.88
C GLY A 240 7.70 2.43 2.02
N THR A 241 7.69 3.71 1.65
CA THR A 241 6.55 4.64 1.68
C THR A 241 5.84 4.66 0.33
N PHE A 242 5.46 3.47 -0.14
CA PHE A 242 4.81 3.25 -1.44
C PHE A 242 5.72 3.55 -2.64
N GLN A 243 6.96 3.02 -2.65
CA GLN A 243 7.98 3.38 -3.66
C GLN A 243 8.56 2.20 -4.42
N LYS A 244 8.45 0.98 -3.88
CA LYS A 244 8.97 -0.23 -4.55
C LYS A 244 7.85 -1.23 -4.68
N PHE A 245 7.80 -1.93 -5.80
CA PHE A 245 6.76 -2.92 -6.07
C PHE A 245 7.38 -4.17 -6.64
N ALA A 246 6.91 -5.32 -6.21
CA ALA A 246 7.19 -6.56 -6.92
C ALA A 246 5.94 -7.42 -6.92
N TYR A 247 5.70 -8.09 -8.03
CA TYR A 247 4.61 -9.04 -8.21
C TYR A 247 5.19 -10.36 -8.70
N ALA A 248 4.63 -11.47 -8.24
CA ALA A 248 5.04 -12.80 -8.65
C ALA A 248 3.84 -13.74 -8.77
N THR A 249 3.89 -14.63 -9.76
CA THR A 249 2.91 -15.71 -9.93
C THR A 249 3.47 -17.05 -9.45
N TYR A 250 2.60 -17.87 -8.87
CA TYR A 250 2.93 -19.18 -8.32
C TYR A 250 1.92 -20.22 -8.78
N SER A 251 2.36 -21.45 -9.00
CA SER A 251 1.46 -22.58 -9.30
C SER A 251 2.14 -23.91 -8.96
N THR A 252 1.36 -24.99 -8.81
CA THR A 252 1.90 -26.35 -8.78
C THR A 252 2.40 -26.80 -10.16
N GLU A 253 2.03 -26.09 -11.23
CA GLU A 253 2.54 -26.31 -12.58
C GLU A 253 3.73 -25.38 -12.86
N PRO A 254 4.86 -25.90 -13.39
CA PRO A 254 6.06 -25.11 -13.63
C PRO A 254 5.91 -24.02 -14.70
N GLY A 255 4.84 -24.07 -15.52
CA GLY A 255 4.66 -23.19 -16.67
C GLY A 255 5.42 -23.64 -17.92
N ALA A 256 5.53 -22.76 -18.92
CA ALA A 256 6.15 -23.08 -20.21
C ALA A 256 7.69 -23.13 -20.16
N THR A 257 8.31 -22.45 -19.18
CA THR A 257 9.76 -22.40 -19.00
C THR A 257 10.18 -23.18 -17.75
N THR A 258 11.40 -23.71 -17.74
CA THR A 258 11.98 -24.41 -16.58
C THR A 258 12.60 -23.46 -15.55
N THR A 259 12.75 -22.18 -15.91
CA THR A 259 13.30 -21.11 -15.07
C THR A 259 12.33 -19.93 -15.12
N PRO A 260 11.97 -19.33 -13.97
CA PRO A 260 11.12 -18.15 -13.98
C PRO A 260 11.82 -16.97 -14.66
N ARG A 261 11.09 -16.20 -15.47
CA ARG A 261 11.55 -14.88 -15.88
C ARG A 261 11.32 -13.92 -14.74
N ILE A 262 12.35 -13.16 -14.44
CA ILE A 262 12.34 -12.11 -13.43
C ILE A 262 12.76 -10.84 -14.15
N GLU A 263 11.81 -9.93 -14.36
CA GLU A 263 12.05 -8.69 -15.09
C GLU A 263 12.02 -7.47 -14.15
N ASN A 264 12.64 -6.38 -14.58
CA ASN A 264 12.74 -5.16 -13.80
C ASN A 264 12.41 -3.95 -14.68
N VAL A 265 11.36 -3.20 -14.29
CA VAL A 265 10.85 -2.02 -15.03
C VAL A 265 11.34 -0.68 -14.46
N SER A 266 12.37 -0.72 -13.60
CA SER A 266 12.89 0.47 -12.89
C SER A 266 13.47 1.52 -13.84
N GLU A 267 14.18 1.09 -14.88
CA GLU A 267 14.76 2.02 -15.86
C GLU A 267 13.68 2.69 -16.71
N ASP A 268 12.61 1.97 -17.03
CA ASP A 268 11.48 2.52 -17.78
C ASP A 268 10.76 3.57 -16.93
N PHE A 269 10.52 3.28 -15.65
CA PHE A 269 9.95 4.23 -14.71
C PHE A 269 10.82 5.47 -14.52
N ALA A 270 12.14 5.31 -14.41
CA ALA A 270 13.08 6.43 -14.23
C ALA A 270 13.13 7.41 -15.41
N ARG A 271 12.57 7.06 -16.57
CA ARG A 271 12.47 7.94 -17.75
C ARG A 271 11.19 8.75 -17.80
N LEU A 272 10.24 8.51 -16.89
CA LEU A 272 9.02 9.28 -16.80
C LEU A 272 9.30 10.70 -16.29
N PRO A 273 8.51 11.71 -16.71
CA PRO A 273 8.66 13.06 -16.21
C PRO A 273 8.34 13.13 -14.71
N GLU A 274 9.06 14.00 -14.00
CA GLU A 274 8.82 14.33 -12.60
C GLU A 274 8.11 15.68 -12.47
N ARG A 275 7.18 15.78 -11.51
CA ARG A 275 6.59 17.06 -11.13
C ARG A 275 7.65 17.92 -10.43
N ALA A 276 7.75 19.19 -10.79
CA ALA A 276 8.60 20.14 -10.10
C ALA A 276 8.05 20.51 -8.71
N TRP A 277 8.92 20.97 -7.81
CA TRP A 277 8.54 21.30 -6.43
C TRP A 277 9.29 22.50 -5.85
N HIS A 278 8.75 23.04 -4.75
CA HIS A 278 9.35 24.14 -3.99
C HIS A 278 9.67 23.72 -2.55
N GLU A 279 10.89 24.00 -2.08
CA GLU A 279 11.29 23.73 -0.69
C GLU A 279 10.83 24.84 0.29
N ASN A 280 10.73 26.10 -0.15
CA ASN A 280 10.43 27.25 0.70
C ASN A 280 9.43 28.22 0.03
N TYR A 281 8.31 27.67 -0.47
CA TYR A 281 7.29 28.47 -1.14
C TYR A 281 6.60 29.47 -0.19
N GLN A 282 6.34 30.67 -0.70
CA GLN A 282 5.51 31.68 -0.03
C GLN A 282 4.55 32.27 -1.06
N GLY A 283 3.26 32.29 -0.75
CA GLY A 283 2.23 32.79 -1.67
C GLY A 283 0.99 31.93 -1.72
N GLN A 284 0.26 32.07 -2.83
CA GLN A 284 -1.03 31.42 -3.07
C GLN A 284 -0.84 30.01 -3.64
N ALA A 285 -1.65 29.06 -3.17
CA ALA A 285 -1.65 27.69 -3.65
C ALA A 285 -3.06 27.08 -3.54
N VAL A 286 -3.23 25.90 -4.13
CA VAL A 286 -4.43 25.08 -3.99
C VAL A 286 -4.07 23.77 -3.29
N THR A 287 -4.88 23.36 -2.33
CA THR A 287 -4.68 22.09 -1.61
C THR A 287 -4.89 20.90 -2.55
N GLU A 288 -3.90 20.01 -2.65
CA GLU A 288 -3.98 18.77 -3.45
C GLU A 288 -4.44 17.60 -2.59
N SER A 289 -3.89 17.49 -1.38
CA SER A 289 -4.20 16.42 -0.44
C SER A 289 -3.84 16.81 0.98
N TYR A 290 -4.40 16.10 1.95
CA TYR A 290 -4.15 16.33 3.37
C TYR A 290 -4.26 15.05 4.21
N THR A 291 -3.67 15.11 5.40
CA THR A 291 -3.88 14.14 6.48
C THR A 291 -3.74 14.84 7.83
N VAL A 292 -4.43 14.34 8.85
CA VAL A 292 -4.30 14.79 10.25
C VAL A 292 -3.59 13.71 11.04
N HIS A 293 -2.50 14.07 11.71
CA HIS A 293 -1.80 13.21 12.65
C HIS A 293 -2.54 13.21 13.99
N ALA A 294 -2.76 12.01 14.55
CA ALA A 294 -3.45 11.85 15.82
C ALA A 294 -2.64 10.97 16.78
N GLU A 295 -2.54 11.47 18.01
CA GLU A 295 -1.98 10.76 19.15
C GLU A 295 -3.10 10.32 20.09
N ALA A 296 -2.74 9.63 21.18
CA ALA A 296 -3.73 9.24 22.19
C ALA A 296 -4.44 10.43 22.85
N SER A 297 -3.82 11.61 22.84
CA SER A 297 -4.37 12.87 23.36
C SER A 297 -5.27 13.63 22.37
N GLY A 298 -5.34 13.20 21.10
CA GLY A 298 -6.12 13.86 20.06
C GLY A 298 -5.30 14.26 18.83
N PRO A 299 -5.88 15.04 17.90
CA PRO A 299 -5.18 15.51 16.72
C PRO A 299 -4.09 16.53 17.09
N THR A 300 -2.92 16.40 16.45
CA THR A 300 -1.75 17.25 16.78
C THR A 300 -1.40 18.21 15.65
N ARG A 301 -1.57 17.81 14.40
CA ARG A 301 -1.29 18.63 13.21
C ARG A 301 -1.90 18.06 11.95
N ALA A 302 -2.13 18.93 10.97
CA ALA A 302 -2.41 18.55 9.59
C ALA A 302 -1.18 18.75 8.71
N THR A 303 -0.95 17.81 7.81
CA THR A 303 0.02 17.91 6.72
C THR A 303 -0.75 18.11 5.42
N PHE A 304 -0.35 19.08 4.62
CA PHE A 304 -0.92 19.37 3.31
C PHE A 304 0.12 19.25 2.21
N ALA A 305 -0.25 18.58 1.13
CA ALA A 305 0.35 18.77 -0.18
C ALA A 305 -0.47 19.83 -0.93
N CYS A 306 0.20 20.80 -1.53
CA CYS A 306 -0.45 21.86 -2.32
C CYS A 306 0.23 22.01 -3.67
N LEU A 307 -0.48 22.63 -4.61
CA LEU A 307 0.02 22.96 -5.95
C LEU A 307 -0.03 24.48 -6.17
N THR A 308 1.00 25.02 -6.79
CA THR A 308 0.97 26.37 -7.36
C THR A 308 0.06 26.40 -8.60
N ASP A 309 -0.28 27.60 -9.10
CA ASP A 309 -0.99 27.74 -10.38
C ASP A 309 -0.23 27.11 -11.57
N ALA A 310 1.09 26.99 -11.47
CA ALA A 310 1.95 26.31 -12.44
C ALA A 310 2.00 24.79 -12.26
N GLY A 311 1.34 24.24 -11.22
CA GLY A 311 1.33 22.82 -10.91
C GLY A 311 2.57 22.33 -10.17
N GLU A 312 3.39 23.21 -9.59
CA GLU A 312 4.56 22.77 -8.81
C GLU A 312 4.11 22.38 -7.40
N ARG A 313 4.62 21.26 -6.87
CA ARG A 313 4.22 20.79 -5.53
C ARG A 313 4.97 21.51 -4.42
N LEU A 314 4.27 21.78 -3.34
CA LEU A 314 4.83 22.29 -2.10
C LEU A 314 4.13 21.66 -0.89
N TRP A 315 4.76 21.78 0.27
CA TRP A 315 4.28 21.18 1.52
C TRP A 315 4.05 22.24 2.58
N ALA A 316 2.96 22.08 3.32
CA ALA A 316 2.63 22.97 4.42
C ALA A 316 1.97 22.19 5.57
N SER A 317 1.88 22.84 6.73
CA SER A 317 1.22 22.28 7.91
C SER A 317 0.26 23.28 8.53
N SER A 318 -0.69 22.77 9.31
CA SER A 318 -1.52 23.58 10.20
C SER A 318 -1.71 22.87 11.54
N GLU A 319 -1.77 23.67 12.60
CA GLU A 319 -2.05 23.24 13.98
C GLU A 319 -3.33 23.91 14.52
N ASP A 320 -4.12 24.54 13.63
CA ASP A 320 -5.39 25.18 13.98
C ASP A 320 -6.41 24.11 14.45
N PRO A 321 -6.83 24.13 15.73
CA PRO A 321 -7.74 23.12 16.28
C PRO A 321 -9.06 22.99 15.52
N ASP A 322 -9.60 24.09 14.99
CA ASP A 322 -10.89 24.09 14.31
C ASP A 322 -10.79 23.38 12.95
N LEU A 323 -9.70 23.63 12.22
CA LEU A 323 -9.38 22.93 10.98
C LEU A 323 -9.15 21.43 11.21
N LEU A 324 -8.37 21.07 12.24
CA LEU A 324 -8.14 19.66 12.59
C LEU A 324 -9.46 18.95 12.91
N ALA A 325 -10.32 19.59 13.70
CA ALA A 325 -11.62 19.04 14.06
C ALA A 325 -12.55 18.91 12.85
N ALA A 326 -12.53 19.88 11.92
CA ALA A 326 -13.31 19.83 10.70
C ALA A 326 -12.90 18.66 9.78
N ILE A 327 -11.60 18.45 9.58
CA ILE A 327 -11.10 17.30 8.82
C ILE A 327 -11.57 15.98 9.46
N LEU A 328 -11.47 15.85 10.78
CA LEU A 328 -11.91 14.63 11.48
C LEU A 328 -13.42 14.40 11.43
N ARG A 329 -14.21 15.43 11.13
CA ARG A 329 -15.66 15.35 10.86
C ARG A 329 -15.99 15.08 9.38
N ASP A 330 -15.00 14.67 8.58
CA ASP A 330 -15.17 14.32 7.17
C ASP A 330 -15.53 15.52 6.27
N GLU A 331 -15.15 16.74 6.68
CA GLU A 331 -15.25 17.93 5.81
C GLU A 331 -14.15 17.90 4.72
N GLU A 332 -14.45 18.46 3.53
CA GLU A 332 -13.55 18.43 2.38
C GLU A 332 -12.63 19.65 2.33
N PHE A 333 -11.33 19.40 2.12
CA PHE A 333 -10.28 20.41 2.04
C PHE A 333 -9.35 20.25 0.84
N CYS A 334 -9.59 19.32 -0.08
CA CYS A 334 -8.92 19.26 -1.38
C CYS A 334 -9.54 20.27 -2.36
N GLY A 335 -8.70 20.90 -3.19
CA GLY A 335 -9.13 21.87 -4.20
C GLY A 335 -9.44 23.26 -3.65
N LEU A 336 -9.12 23.55 -2.38
CA LEU A 336 -9.39 24.83 -1.75
C LEU A 336 -8.19 25.79 -1.91
N PRO A 337 -8.45 27.09 -2.09
CA PRO A 337 -7.40 28.09 -2.09
C PRO A 337 -6.78 28.25 -0.70
N ALA A 338 -5.47 28.45 -0.67
CA ALA A 338 -4.70 28.63 0.54
C ALA A 338 -3.56 29.64 0.35
N SER A 339 -3.23 30.34 1.43
CA SER A 339 -2.01 31.14 1.55
C SER A 339 -0.97 30.38 2.36
N ILE A 340 0.26 30.35 1.85
CA ILE A 340 1.40 29.67 2.46
C ILE A 340 2.41 30.71 2.92
N ALA A 341 2.78 30.65 4.19
CA ALA A 341 3.82 31.47 4.79
C ALA A 341 4.63 30.63 5.77
N GLU A 342 5.96 30.63 5.64
CA GLU A 342 6.88 29.91 6.54
C GLU A 342 6.51 28.42 6.75
N GLY A 343 6.03 27.75 5.69
CA GLY A 343 5.60 26.34 5.74
C GLY A 343 4.29 26.09 6.50
N ARG A 344 3.55 27.15 6.86
CA ARG A 344 2.20 27.09 7.44
C ARG A 344 1.16 27.41 6.39
N LEU A 345 0.03 26.70 6.48
CA LEU A 345 -1.13 26.87 5.61
C LEU A 345 -2.22 27.69 6.32
N THR A 346 -2.81 28.64 5.61
CA THR A 346 -4.07 29.32 5.97
C THR A 346 -5.05 29.19 4.81
N LEU A 347 -6.23 28.61 5.04
CA LEU A 347 -7.29 28.55 4.02
C LEU A 347 -7.89 29.94 3.78
N LEU A 348 -8.35 30.20 2.56
CA LEU A 348 -8.85 31.51 2.12
C LEU A 348 -10.35 31.57 1.89
#